data_AF-A0A016QL92-F1
#
_entry.id   AF-A0A016QL92-F1
#
_cell.length_a   1.000
_cell.length_b   1.000
_cell.length_c   1.000
_cell.angle_alpha   90.00
_cell.angle_beta   90.00
_cell.angle_gamma   90.00
#
_symmetry.space_group_name_H-M   'P 1'
#
loop_
_entity.id
_entity.type
_entity.pdbx_description
1 polymer ?
#
loop_
_entity_poly.entity_id
_entity_poly.type
_entity_poly.pdbx_seq_one_letter_code
_entity_poly.pdbx_strand_id
1 'polypeptide(L)'
;MRPKTIRAVLLIGAALYLLAPSALSLGPPLCRVEASARPLWWASNLRQINVRLAPGCPPDGLARVRLGGYGGPGSRITGPTETLNAARPALIWSGQPSHRTVLWEAASGRTYPVPLQQEVSGYAPLEE
;
A
#
# COMPACT_ATOMS: atom_id res chain seq x y z
N MET A 1 -73.12 19.75 28.99
CA MET A 1 -71.76 20.31 29.13
C MET A 1 -70.78 19.16 29.38
N ARG A 2 -69.86 18.90 28.44
CA ARG A 2 -68.75 17.94 28.58
C ARG A 2 -67.47 18.64 28.10
N PRO A 3 -66.39 18.72 28.89
CA PRO A 3 -65.12 19.25 28.41
C PRO A 3 -64.32 18.20 27.63
N LYS A 4 -63.48 18.75 26.75
CA LYS A 4 -62.77 18.15 25.62
C LYS A 4 -61.64 17.18 26.03
N THR A 5 -61.61 16.08 25.28
CA THR A 5 -60.47 15.28 24.80
C THR A 5 -59.05 15.78 25.12
N ILE A 6 -58.44 15.09 26.09
CA ILE A 6 -57.15 14.37 26.06
C ILE A 6 -56.10 14.83 25.04
N ARG A 7 -55.02 15.39 25.61
CA ARG A 7 -53.59 15.32 25.26
C ARG A 7 -53.23 14.44 24.04
N ALA A 8 -52.40 14.97 23.14
CA ALA A 8 -51.15 14.36 22.67
C ALA A 8 -50.87 14.73 21.21
N VAL A 9 -49.97 15.69 20.99
CA VAL A 9 -49.06 15.64 19.82
C VAL A 9 -47.75 16.30 20.23
N LEU A 10 -46.91 15.54 20.94
CA LEU A 10 -45.54 15.92 21.27
C LEU A 10 -44.62 14.80 20.78
N LEU A 11 -44.67 14.52 19.47
CA LEU A 11 -43.89 13.47 18.81
C LEU A 11 -43.59 13.85 17.35
N ILE A 12 -42.91 14.97 17.11
CA ILE A 12 -42.32 15.30 15.80
C ILE A 12 -40.89 15.82 15.97
N GLY A 13 -40.11 15.17 16.85
CA GLY A 13 -38.71 15.57 17.12
C GLY A 13 -37.68 14.45 16.97
N ALA A 14 -38.09 13.18 16.91
CA ALA A 14 -37.18 12.04 17.05
C ALA A 14 -36.84 11.31 15.72
N ALA A 15 -37.43 11.72 14.59
CA ALA A 15 -37.33 10.95 13.35
C ALA A 15 -36.19 11.38 12.39
N LEU A 16 -35.48 12.49 12.65
CA LEU A 16 -34.44 12.98 11.72
C LEU A 16 -33.00 12.53 12.03
N TYR A 17 -32.77 11.77 13.11
CA TYR A 17 -31.41 11.36 13.50
C TYR A 17 -30.97 9.97 13.04
N LEU A 18 -31.81 9.23 12.29
CA LEU A 18 -31.52 7.84 11.90
C LEU A 18 -30.93 7.66 10.49
N LEU A 19 -30.58 8.74 9.80
CA LEU A 19 -30.06 8.70 8.42
C LEU A 19 -28.68 9.37 8.28
N ALA A 20 -27.84 9.29 9.30
CA ALA A 20 -26.40 9.37 9.06
C ALA A 20 -25.97 7.97 8.62
N PRO A 21 -25.72 7.69 7.32
CA PRO A 21 -24.97 6.50 6.97
C PRO A 21 -23.64 6.66 7.70
N SER A 22 -23.39 5.80 8.68
CA SER A 22 -22.06 5.57 9.20
C SER A 22 -21.22 5.23 7.98
N ALA A 23 -20.51 6.23 7.45
CA ALA A 23 -19.37 5.99 6.59
C ALA A 23 -18.41 5.22 7.50
N LEU A 24 -18.56 3.90 7.50
CA LEU A 24 -17.56 2.97 7.96
C LEU A 24 -16.31 3.41 7.20
N SER A 25 -15.48 4.19 7.86
CA SER A 25 -14.17 4.57 7.36
C SER A 25 -13.37 3.28 7.37
N LEU A 26 -13.60 2.41 6.38
CA LEU A 26 -12.60 1.47 5.94
C LEU A 26 -11.36 2.35 5.73
N GLY A 27 -10.26 2.00 6.38
CA GLY A 27 -9.02 2.75 6.25
C GLY A 27 -8.62 2.93 4.78
N PRO A 28 -7.57 3.70 4.51
CA PRO A 28 -7.26 4.08 3.14
C PRO A 28 -7.09 2.85 2.24
N PRO A 29 -7.57 2.92 0.98
CA PRO A 29 -7.60 1.76 0.09
C PRO A 29 -6.20 1.20 -0.14
N LEU A 30 -6.06 -0.13 -0.13
CA LEU A 30 -4.77 -0.76 -0.34
C LEU A 30 -4.41 -0.84 -1.82
N CYS A 31 -3.24 -0.30 -2.14
CA CYS A 31 -2.69 -0.29 -3.48
C CYS A 31 -1.76 -1.48 -3.72
N ARG A 32 -1.75 -1.94 -4.98
CA ARG A 32 -0.72 -2.85 -5.48
C ARG A 32 0.62 -2.11 -5.60
N VAL A 33 1.70 -2.87 -5.62
CA VAL A 33 3.05 -2.36 -5.77
C VAL A 33 3.79 -3.11 -6.86
N GLU A 34 4.76 -2.42 -7.45
CA GLU A 34 5.71 -2.97 -8.41
C GLU A 34 7.11 -2.87 -7.82
N ALA A 35 7.96 -3.86 -8.08
CA ALA A 35 9.35 -3.86 -7.66
C ALA A 35 10.26 -4.04 -8.88
N SER A 36 11.25 -3.16 -9.03
CA SER A 36 12.30 -3.27 -10.04
C SER A 36 13.69 -3.28 -9.40
N ALA A 37 14.66 -3.89 -10.11
CA ALA A 37 16.05 -3.92 -9.70
C ALA A 37 16.95 -3.47 -10.84
N ARG A 38 17.81 -2.48 -10.58
CA ARG A 38 18.76 -1.93 -11.55
C ARG A 38 20.21 -2.11 -11.09
N PRO A 39 21.17 -2.39 -11.99
CA PRO A 39 22.60 -2.41 -11.69
C PRO A 39 23.08 -1.12 -11.02
N LEU A 40 23.93 -1.27 -9.98
CA LEU A 40 24.74 -0.15 -9.50
C LEU A 40 26.05 -0.15 -10.29
N TRP A 41 26.36 0.98 -10.92
CA TRP A 41 27.53 1.10 -11.81
C TRP A 41 28.86 0.86 -11.08
N TRP A 42 28.94 1.20 -9.80
CA TRP A 42 30.16 1.05 -8.97
C TRP A 42 30.24 -0.30 -8.23
N ALA A 43 29.20 -1.15 -8.29
CA ALA A 43 29.18 -2.44 -7.61
C ALA A 43 28.43 -3.51 -8.42
N SER A 44 29.20 -4.42 -9.03
CA SER A 44 28.70 -5.44 -9.96
C SER A 44 27.70 -6.42 -9.35
N ASN A 45 27.82 -6.73 -8.06
CA ASN A 45 26.96 -7.65 -7.31
C ASN A 45 25.77 -6.96 -6.61
N LEU A 46 25.74 -5.62 -6.57
CA LEU A 46 24.66 -4.88 -5.97
C LEU A 46 23.69 -4.37 -7.02
N ARG A 47 22.42 -4.30 -6.63
CA ARG A 47 21.36 -3.63 -7.36
C ARG A 47 20.71 -2.60 -6.47
N GLN A 48 20.24 -1.53 -7.08
CA GLN A 48 19.24 -0.68 -6.48
C GLN A 48 17.87 -1.31 -6.72
N ILE A 49 17.14 -1.58 -5.65
CA ILE A 49 15.78 -2.11 -5.67
C ILE A 49 14.84 -0.93 -5.46
N ASN A 50 13.95 -0.70 -6.42
CA ASN A 50 12.92 0.33 -6.36
C ASN A 50 11.57 -0.34 -6.19
N VAL A 51 10.82 0.03 -5.15
CA VAL A 51 9.43 -0.42 -4.96
C VAL A 51 8.52 0.78 -4.98
N ARG A 52 7.52 0.75 -5.85
CA ARG A 52 6.61 1.86 -6.10
C ARG A 52 5.16 1.41 -6.07
N LEU A 53 4.25 2.35 -5.83
CA LEU A 53 2.83 2.13 -6.06
C LEU A 53 2.58 1.81 -7.53
N ALA A 54 1.72 0.82 -7.79
CA ALA A 54 1.26 0.53 -9.14
C ALA A 54 0.42 1.70 -9.69
N PRO A 55 0.43 1.93 -11.02
CA PRO A 55 -0.45 2.91 -11.64
C PRO A 55 -1.92 2.68 -11.27
N GLY A 56 -2.68 3.75 -11.07
CA GLY A 56 -4.09 3.68 -10.69
C GLY A 56 -4.37 3.55 -9.18
N CYS A 57 -3.33 3.65 -8.34
CA CYS A 57 -3.52 3.86 -6.90
C CYS A 57 -4.24 5.22 -6.65
N PRO A 58 -5.37 5.24 -5.92
CA PRO A 58 -6.06 6.49 -5.62
C PRO A 58 -5.23 7.42 -4.71
N PRO A 59 -5.53 8.73 -4.67
CA PRO A 59 -4.71 9.72 -3.95
C PRO A 59 -4.56 9.47 -2.44
N ASP A 60 -5.57 8.88 -1.81
CA ASP A 60 -5.59 8.48 -0.41
C ASP A 60 -5.06 7.05 -0.19
N GLY A 61 -4.83 6.30 -1.26
CA GLY A 61 -4.40 4.92 -1.19
C GLY A 61 -3.00 4.75 -0.57
N LEU A 62 -2.81 3.59 0.04
CA LEU A 62 -1.52 3.22 0.64
C LEU A 62 -1.13 1.79 0.29
N ALA A 63 0.16 1.50 0.34
CA ALA A 63 0.66 0.13 0.33
C ALA A 63 1.63 -0.09 1.49
N ARG A 64 1.52 -1.25 2.12
CA ARG A 64 2.42 -1.67 3.20
C ARG A 64 3.40 -2.69 2.62
N VAL A 65 4.69 -2.38 2.68
CA VAL A 65 5.74 -3.16 2.06
C VAL A 65 6.80 -3.52 3.09
N ARG A 66 7.24 -4.78 3.08
CA ARG A 66 8.36 -5.26 3.89
C ARG A 66 9.46 -5.74 2.97
N LEU A 67 10.70 -5.48 3.38
CA LEU A 67 11.86 -6.12 2.76
C LEU A 67 12.35 -7.24 3.66
N GLY A 68 12.35 -8.46 3.13
CA GLY A 68 13.05 -9.58 3.74
C GLY A 68 14.56 -9.37 3.64
N GLY A 69 15.26 -9.52 4.77
CA GLY A 69 16.71 -9.52 4.84
C GLY A 69 17.25 -10.93 5.08
N TYR A 70 18.25 -11.31 4.25
CA TYR A 70 19.16 -12.45 4.36
C TYR A 70 18.53 -13.86 4.43
N GLY A 71 18.67 -14.62 3.33
CA GLY A 71 18.52 -16.08 3.32
C GLY A 71 17.62 -16.65 2.23
N GLY A 72 17.94 -16.41 0.94
CA GLY A 72 17.35 -17.14 -0.19
C GLY A 72 15.82 -17.10 -0.33
N PRO A 73 15.26 -17.90 -1.26
CA PRO A 73 13.82 -18.08 -1.40
C PRO A 73 13.23 -18.58 -0.06
N GLY A 74 12.37 -17.77 0.57
CA GLY A 74 11.80 -18.07 1.90
C GLY A 74 12.48 -17.39 3.09
N SER A 75 13.45 -16.48 2.87
CA SER A 75 14.03 -15.65 3.93
C SER A 75 12.95 -14.96 4.77
N ARG A 76 13.04 -15.13 6.09
CA ARG A 76 12.04 -14.72 7.08
C ARG A 76 11.74 -13.22 6.95
N ILE A 77 10.49 -12.85 7.27
CA ILE A 77 9.95 -11.49 7.27
C ILE A 77 10.65 -10.64 8.36
N THR A 78 11.90 -10.24 8.14
CA THR A 78 12.77 -9.67 9.19
C THR A 78 12.90 -8.15 9.14
N GLY A 79 12.63 -7.51 8.00
CA GLY A 79 12.67 -6.04 7.89
C GLY A 79 11.39 -5.35 8.36
N PRO A 80 11.44 -4.05 8.72
CA PRO A 80 10.27 -3.27 9.12
C PRO A 80 9.25 -3.16 7.98
N THR A 81 7.98 -2.90 8.34
CA THR A 81 6.94 -2.52 7.37
C THR A 81 7.05 -1.03 7.09
N GLU A 82 7.27 -0.71 5.82
CA GLU A 82 7.26 0.64 5.28
C GLU A 82 5.90 0.91 4.63
N THR A 83 5.47 2.17 4.66
CA THR A 83 4.23 2.61 4.00
C THR A 83 4.56 3.49 2.80
N LEU A 84 3.99 3.13 1.65
CA LEU A 84 3.94 3.93 0.42
C LEU A 84 2.60 4.62 0.34
N ASN A 85 2.58 5.88 -0.11
CA ASN A 85 1.38 6.67 -0.36
C ASN A 85 1.71 7.78 -1.37
N ALA A 86 0.76 8.69 -1.67
CA ALA A 86 1.02 9.78 -2.61
C ALA A 86 2.20 10.69 -2.21
N ALA A 87 2.43 10.91 -0.91
CA ALA A 87 3.55 11.73 -0.42
C ALA A 87 4.90 11.00 -0.48
N ARG A 88 4.88 9.67 -0.42
CA ARG A 88 6.06 8.79 -0.54
C ARG A 88 5.72 7.63 -1.48
N PRO A 89 5.69 7.87 -2.81
CA PRO A 89 5.17 6.91 -3.78
C PRO A 89 6.15 5.79 -4.12
N ALA A 90 7.41 5.93 -3.69
CA ALA A 90 8.46 4.96 -3.93
C ALA A 90 9.39 4.81 -2.72
N LEU A 91 10.00 3.63 -2.65
CA LEU A 91 11.03 3.25 -1.70
C LEU A 91 12.24 2.73 -2.47
N ILE A 92 13.42 3.19 -2.10
CA ILE A 92 14.67 2.85 -2.76
C ILE A 92 15.59 2.19 -1.75
N TRP A 93 16.14 1.03 -2.12
CA TRP A 93 17.13 0.30 -1.33
C TRP A 93 18.29 -0.17 -2.20
N SER A 94 19.38 -0.56 -1.55
CA SER A 94 20.50 -1.24 -2.20
C SER A 94 20.71 -2.63 -1.58
N GLY A 95 21.03 -3.61 -2.42
CA GLY A 95 21.33 -4.96 -1.95
C GLY A 95 21.60 -5.95 -3.06
N GLN A 96 21.91 -7.19 -2.68
CA GLN A 96 22.03 -8.31 -3.62
C GLN A 96 20.64 -8.90 -3.89
N PRO A 97 20.10 -8.84 -5.12
CA PRO A 97 18.72 -9.27 -5.41
C PRO A 97 18.43 -10.70 -5.00
N SER A 98 19.39 -11.62 -5.17
CA SER A 98 19.27 -13.03 -4.81
C SER A 98 19.06 -13.28 -3.31
N HIS A 99 19.35 -12.28 -2.48
CA HIS A 99 19.20 -12.33 -1.03
C HIS A 99 18.11 -11.37 -0.50
N ARG A 100 17.25 -10.85 -1.40
CA ARG A 100 16.21 -9.87 -1.07
C ARG A 100 14.86 -10.35 -1.55
N THR A 101 13.86 -10.20 -0.70
CA THR A 101 12.45 -10.45 -1.05
C THR A 101 11.65 -9.19 -0.74
N VAL A 102 10.86 -8.72 -1.70
CA VAL A 102 9.88 -7.66 -1.48
C VAL A 102 8.55 -8.31 -1.17
N LEU A 103 7.91 -7.91 -0.07
CA LEU A 103 6.63 -8.42 0.37
C LEU A 103 5.61 -7.29 0.47
N TRP A 104 4.43 -7.49 -0.10
CA TRP A 104 3.27 -6.62 0.07
C TRP A 104 2.33 -7.19 1.13
N GLU A 105 1.85 -6.35 2.05
CA GLU A 105 0.98 -6.75 3.16
C GLU A 105 -0.48 -6.31 2.91
N ALA A 106 -1.36 -7.29 2.70
CA ALA A 106 -2.80 -7.06 2.53
C ALA A 106 -3.48 -6.61 3.82
N ALA A 107 -4.72 -6.11 3.74
CA ALA A 107 -5.47 -5.61 4.90
C ALA A 107 -5.68 -6.68 5.98
N SER A 108 -5.71 -7.95 5.58
CA SER A 108 -5.79 -9.10 6.48
C SER A 108 -4.51 -9.41 7.25
N GLY A 109 -3.42 -8.67 7.00
CA GLY A 109 -2.07 -8.94 7.54
C GLY A 109 -1.32 -10.03 6.78
N ARG A 110 -1.94 -10.66 5.77
CA ARG A 110 -1.27 -11.65 4.91
C ARG A 110 -0.27 -10.98 3.98
N THR A 111 0.91 -11.57 3.85
CA THR A 111 1.97 -11.10 2.96
C THR A 111 2.01 -11.86 1.64
N TYR A 112 2.36 -11.16 0.56
CA TYR A 112 2.51 -11.72 -0.78
C TYR A 112 3.84 -11.28 -1.39
N PRO A 113 4.59 -12.19 -2.04
CA PRO A 113 5.81 -11.82 -2.72
C PRO A 113 5.51 -10.91 -3.92
N VAL A 114 6.30 -9.84 -4.03
CA VAL A 114 6.30 -8.94 -5.18
C VAL A 114 7.47 -9.34 -6.06
N PRO A 115 7.24 -9.80 -7.31
CA PRO A 115 8.31 -10.16 -8.21
C PRO A 115 9.24 -8.98 -8.48
N LEU A 116 10.55 -9.17 -8.31
CA LEU A 116 11.54 -8.16 -8.71
C LEU A 116 11.80 -8.28 -10.21
N GLN A 117 11.31 -7.31 -10.97
CA GLN A 117 11.60 -7.19 -12.40
C GLN A 117 13.02 -6.64 -12.57
N GLN A 118 13.86 -7.31 -13.37
CA GLN A 118 15.17 -6.77 -13.72
C GLN A 118 14.98 -5.65 -14.74
N GLU A 119 15.41 -4.44 -14.42
CA GLU A 119 15.55 -3.38 -15.42
C GLU A 119 16.76 -3.74 -16.27
N VAL A 120 16.51 -4.24 -17.49
CA VAL A 120 17.55 -4.51 -18.47
C VAL A 120 18.14 -3.16 -18.85
N SER A 121 19.39 -2.90 -18.46
CA SER A 121 20.14 -1.74 -18.90
C SER A 121 20.45 -1.93 -20.38
N GLY A 122 19.50 -1.56 -21.25
CA GLY A 122 19.81 -1.31 -22.65
C GLY A 122 20.73 -0.10 -22.69
N TYR A 123 22.04 -0.33 -22.67
CA TYR A 123 22.98 0.65 -23.18
C TYR A 123 22.66 0.75 -24.69
N ALA A 124 21.87 1.73 -25.10
CA ALA A 124 21.97 2.21 -26.46
C ALA A 124 23.39 2.81 -26.55
N PRO A 125 24.29 2.27 -27.39
CA PRO A 125 25.51 3.01 -27.70
C PRO A 125 25.08 4.36 -28.25
N LEU A 126 25.68 5.44 -27.74
CA LEU A 126 25.64 6.72 -28.43
C LEU A 126 26.30 6.45 -29.78
N GLU A 127 25.51 6.47 -30.86
CA GLU A 127 26.06 6.52 -32.21
C GLU A 127 26.83 7.86 -32.30
N GLU A 128 28.16 7.76 -32.41
CA GLU A 128 29.04 8.86 -32.84
C GLU A 128 28.97 9.03 -34.37
#